data_AF-A0A1H6BA35-F1
#
_entry.id   AF-A0A1H6BA35-F1
#
_cell.length_a   1.000
_cell.length_b   1.000
_cell.length_c   1.000
_cell.angle_alpha   90.00
_cell.angle_beta   90.00
_cell.angle_gamma   90.00
#
_symmetry.space_group_name_H-M   'P 1'
#
loop_
_entity.id
_entity.type
_entity.pdbx_description
1 polymer ?
#
loop_
_entity_poly.entity_id
_entity_poly.type
_entity_poly.pdbx_seq_one_letter_code
_entity_poly.pdbx_strand_id
1 'polypeptide(L)'
;MYSIGQLAEKTNISIRTLRYYDEIGLLKPAKVADSGYRYYSGREIKLLRHIAALKELGFTLAAIKKMLSSGKESGEIDWKAYLDFELTAIAEERRRLDEMEKLLQITRHAFEMKGDVESEDIFLFIRSLSVPSEGRETFLAQNFTEKEITIIKNLPDLSADDPRNMAWAKLIREVKEHLHEPPSSAVSQELAARIVEISMDWFQRDEELIEKYWTLIRPEKGEEAKVYGMDADVMDHIDRIVDWYLEHLEEVGGNGSQISSQTGSTDE
;
A
#
# COMPACT_ATOMS: atom_id res chain seq x y z
N MET A 1 -49.89 -18.51 -16.11
CA MET A 1 -48.42 -18.49 -16.31
C MET A 1 -48.12 -17.59 -17.50
N TYR A 2 -46.92 -17.02 -17.57
CA TYR A 2 -46.48 -16.08 -18.60
C TYR A 2 -45.31 -16.69 -19.38
N SER A 3 -45.32 -16.57 -20.71
CA SER A 3 -44.14 -16.88 -21.52
C SER A 3 -43.03 -15.86 -21.26
N ILE A 4 -41.79 -16.16 -21.64
CA ILE A 4 -40.67 -15.21 -21.50
C ILE A 4 -40.92 -13.87 -22.22
N GLY A 5 -41.62 -13.89 -23.37
CA GLY A 5 -41.99 -12.66 -24.10
C GLY A 5 -43.04 -11.84 -23.37
N GLN A 6 -44.11 -12.51 -22.89
CA GLN A 6 -45.14 -11.85 -22.07
C GLN A 6 -44.58 -11.30 -20.77
N LEU A 7 -43.60 -11.98 -20.18
CA LEU A 7 -42.91 -11.51 -18.98
C LEU A 7 -42.08 -10.27 -19.29
N ALA A 8 -41.30 -10.30 -20.38
CA ALA A 8 -40.48 -9.18 -20.81
C ALA A 8 -41.30 -7.90 -21.03
N GLU A 9 -42.42 -8.00 -21.74
CA GLU A 9 -43.35 -6.87 -21.94
C GLU A 9 -43.92 -6.36 -20.62
N LYS A 10 -44.33 -7.27 -19.73
CA LYS A 10 -44.96 -6.91 -18.46
C LYS A 10 -44.00 -6.26 -17.47
N THR A 11 -42.72 -6.63 -17.48
CA THR A 11 -41.73 -6.12 -16.52
C THR A 11 -40.80 -5.08 -17.13
N ASN A 12 -40.92 -4.78 -18.42
CA ASN A 12 -39.99 -3.95 -19.18
C ASN A 12 -38.52 -4.42 -19.07
N ILE A 13 -38.32 -5.74 -18.92
CA ILE A 13 -37.00 -6.37 -18.84
C ILE A 13 -36.77 -7.12 -20.14
N SER A 14 -35.63 -6.90 -20.77
CA SER A 14 -35.34 -7.57 -22.05
C SER A 14 -35.35 -9.10 -21.91
N ILE A 15 -35.78 -9.80 -22.96
CA ILE A 15 -35.71 -11.27 -23.03
C ILE A 15 -34.26 -11.75 -22.80
N ARG A 16 -33.27 -11.01 -23.29
CA ARG A 16 -31.84 -11.30 -23.08
C ARG A 16 -31.48 -11.28 -21.59
N THR A 17 -31.94 -10.28 -20.85
CA THR A 17 -31.71 -10.17 -19.40
C THR A 17 -32.40 -11.30 -18.65
N LEU A 18 -33.64 -11.67 -19.02
CA LEU A 18 -34.36 -12.79 -18.39
C LEU A 18 -33.66 -14.13 -18.62
N ARG A 19 -33.09 -14.35 -19.82
CA ARG A 19 -32.26 -15.55 -20.10
C ARG A 19 -30.98 -15.55 -19.29
N TYR A 20 -30.30 -14.41 -19.22
CA TYR A 20 -29.11 -14.26 -18.41
C TYR A 20 -29.38 -14.55 -16.93
N TYR A 21 -30.50 -14.07 -16.37
CA TYR A 21 -30.89 -14.36 -14.99
C TYR A 21 -31.17 -15.85 -14.74
N ASP A 22 -31.70 -16.58 -15.73
CA ASP A 22 -31.85 -18.04 -15.68
C ASP A 22 -30.48 -18.74 -15.72
N GLU A 23 -29.59 -18.33 -16.64
CA GLU A 23 -28.23 -18.87 -16.81
C GLU A 23 -27.39 -18.75 -15.53
N ILE A 24 -27.40 -17.58 -14.89
CA ILE A 24 -26.68 -17.37 -13.62
C ILE A 24 -27.45 -17.95 -12.42
N GLY A 25 -28.64 -18.52 -12.63
CA GLY A 25 -29.47 -19.12 -11.58
C GLY A 25 -30.05 -18.11 -10.59
N LEU A 26 -30.19 -16.85 -10.99
CA LEU A 26 -30.81 -15.78 -10.20
C LEU A 26 -32.34 -15.86 -10.25
N LEU A 27 -32.91 -16.15 -11.42
CA LEU A 27 -34.35 -16.32 -11.61
C LEU A 27 -34.63 -17.49 -12.55
N LYS A 28 -35.06 -18.61 -12.00
CA LYS A 28 -35.44 -19.78 -12.80
C LYS A 28 -36.91 -19.71 -13.23
N PRO A 29 -37.26 -20.23 -14.42
CA PRO A 29 -38.64 -20.38 -14.83
C PRO A 29 -39.38 -21.35 -13.89
N ALA A 30 -40.67 -21.10 -13.66
CA ALA A 30 -41.53 -22.00 -12.90
C ALA A 30 -41.72 -23.35 -13.60
N LYS A 31 -41.74 -23.34 -14.94
CA LYS A 31 -41.84 -24.54 -15.77
C LYS A 31 -41.07 -24.35 -17.06
N VAL A 32 -40.37 -25.39 -17.49
CA VAL A 32 -39.85 -25.55 -18.85
C VAL A 32 -40.70 -26.64 -19.52
N ALA A 33 -41.33 -26.33 -20.65
CA ALA A 33 -42.07 -27.32 -21.44
C ALA A 33 -41.10 -28.18 -22.26
N ASP A 34 -41.57 -29.35 -22.71
CA ASP A 34 -40.78 -30.29 -23.52
C ASP A 34 -40.26 -29.66 -24.83
N SER A 35 -40.97 -28.66 -25.35
CA SER A 35 -40.56 -27.84 -26.50
C SER A 35 -39.45 -26.82 -26.20
N GLY A 36 -38.96 -26.75 -24.95
CA GLY A 36 -37.98 -25.77 -24.48
C GLY A 36 -38.56 -24.39 -24.11
N TYR A 37 -39.89 -24.22 -24.22
CA TYR A 37 -40.56 -22.97 -23.83
C TYR A 37 -40.54 -22.77 -22.32
N ARG A 38 -40.15 -21.56 -21.89
CA ARG A 38 -40.08 -21.17 -20.48
C ARG A 38 -41.34 -20.44 -20.05
N TYR A 39 -41.87 -20.83 -18.89
CA TYR A 39 -43.06 -20.26 -18.28
C TYR A 39 -42.79 -19.79 -16.85
N TYR A 40 -43.33 -18.63 -16.53
CA TYR A 40 -43.14 -17.94 -15.25
C TYR A 40 -44.49 -17.73 -14.56
N SER A 41 -44.52 -17.82 -13.24
CA SER A 41 -45.72 -17.64 -12.42
C SER A 41 -45.73 -16.25 -11.78
N GLY A 42 -46.75 -15.98 -10.95
CA GLY A 42 -46.80 -14.77 -10.14
C GLY A 42 -45.64 -14.67 -9.14
N ARG A 43 -45.05 -15.80 -8.73
CA ARG A 43 -43.89 -15.81 -7.82
C ARG A 43 -42.65 -15.23 -8.49
N GLU A 44 -42.33 -15.66 -9.70
CA GLU A 44 -41.17 -15.15 -10.45
C GLU A 44 -41.33 -13.67 -10.81
N ILE A 45 -42.56 -13.20 -11.04
CA ILE A 45 -42.83 -11.78 -11.24
C ILE A 45 -42.54 -10.97 -9.97
N LYS A 46 -42.92 -11.48 -8.78
CA LYS A 46 -42.60 -10.82 -7.51
C LYS A 46 -41.08 -10.79 -7.28
N LEU A 47 -40.40 -11.90 -7.54
CA LEU A 47 -38.93 -11.97 -7.45
C LEU A 47 -38.26 -10.98 -8.40
N LEU A 48 -38.74 -10.85 -9.64
CA LEU A 48 -38.23 -9.87 -10.59
C LEU A 48 -38.36 -8.43 -10.10
N ARG A 49 -39.47 -8.08 -9.42
CA ARG A 49 -39.62 -6.75 -8.83
C ARG A 49 -38.60 -6.51 -7.71
N HIS A 50 -38.33 -7.50 -6.87
CA HIS A 50 -37.29 -7.39 -5.85
C HIS A 50 -35.90 -7.23 -6.47
N ILE A 51 -35.59 -8.04 -7.49
CA ILE A 51 -34.32 -7.93 -8.23
C ILE A 51 -34.16 -6.54 -8.84
N ALA A 52 -35.21 -6.00 -9.47
CA ALA A 52 -35.19 -4.67 -10.06
C ALA A 52 -34.95 -3.57 -9.01
N ALA A 53 -35.69 -3.58 -7.90
CA ALA A 53 -35.52 -2.61 -6.82
C ALA A 53 -34.11 -2.65 -6.21
N LEU A 54 -33.55 -3.84 -5.99
CA LEU A 54 -32.19 -3.98 -5.50
C LEU A 54 -31.15 -3.54 -6.53
N LYS A 55 -31.39 -3.78 -7.83
CA LYS A 55 -30.53 -3.25 -8.89
C LYS A 55 -30.53 -1.72 -8.93
N GLU A 56 -31.67 -1.08 -8.71
CA GLU A 56 -31.79 0.39 -8.61
C GLU A 56 -31.04 0.94 -7.39
N LEU A 57 -31.02 0.20 -6.28
CA LEU A 57 -30.23 0.52 -5.09
C LEU A 57 -28.72 0.25 -5.23
N GLY A 58 -28.26 -0.20 -6.41
CA GLY A 58 -26.84 -0.41 -6.70
C GLY A 58 -26.30 -1.81 -6.41
N PHE A 59 -27.13 -2.74 -5.91
CA PHE A 59 -26.67 -4.09 -5.59
C PHE A 59 -26.18 -4.85 -6.83
N THR A 60 -25.17 -5.68 -6.64
CA THR A 60 -24.68 -6.60 -7.68
C THR A 60 -25.61 -7.80 -7.83
N LEU A 61 -25.66 -8.41 -9.02
CA LEU A 61 -26.49 -9.61 -9.23
C LEU A 61 -26.04 -10.80 -8.36
N ALA A 62 -24.75 -10.86 -8.03
CA ALA A 62 -24.20 -11.88 -7.13
C ALA A 62 -24.72 -11.71 -5.69
N ALA A 63 -24.72 -10.47 -5.18
CA ALA A 63 -25.28 -10.14 -3.88
C ALA A 63 -26.78 -10.49 -3.82
N ILE A 64 -27.55 -10.04 -4.83
CA ILE A 64 -28.99 -10.34 -4.93
C ILE A 64 -29.24 -11.86 -4.97
N LYS A 65 -28.45 -12.61 -5.73
CA LYS A 65 -28.57 -14.07 -5.78
C LYS A 65 -28.33 -14.70 -4.40
N LYS A 66 -27.32 -14.25 -3.65
CA LYS A 66 -27.03 -14.72 -2.30
C LYS A 66 -28.22 -14.47 -1.36
N MET A 67 -28.82 -13.28 -1.42
CA MET A 67 -30.02 -12.91 -0.66
C MET A 67 -31.23 -13.79 -0.96
N LEU A 68 -31.49 -14.06 -2.24
CA LEU A 68 -32.63 -14.89 -2.66
C LEU A 68 -32.41 -16.38 -2.36
N SER A 69 -31.16 -16.80 -2.16
CA SER A 69 -30.81 -18.20 -1.89
C SER A 69 -30.96 -18.60 -0.43
N SER A 70 -30.69 -17.69 0.51
CA SER A 70 -30.75 -17.93 1.96
C SER A 70 -32.17 -18.11 2.50
N GLY A 71 -33.19 -17.57 1.82
CA GLY A 71 -34.61 -17.71 2.22
C GLY A 71 -35.30 -19.01 1.78
N LYS A 72 -34.57 -20.00 1.24
CA LYS A 72 -35.19 -21.22 0.65
C LYS A 72 -35.77 -22.21 1.68
N GLU A 73 -35.35 -22.16 2.93
CA GLU A 73 -35.78 -23.13 3.97
C GLU A 73 -36.93 -22.62 4.85
N SER A 74 -37.06 -21.30 5.06
CA SER A 74 -38.10 -20.68 5.89
C SER A 74 -39.19 -19.93 5.10
N GLY A 75 -38.99 -19.72 3.79
CA GLY A 75 -39.96 -19.03 2.92
C GLY A 75 -39.96 -17.50 3.03
N GLU A 76 -39.22 -16.93 3.98
CA GLU A 76 -39.00 -15.49 4.13
C GLU A 76 -37.51 -15.17 4.13
N ILE A 77 -37.13 -14.26 3.24
CA ILE A 77 -35.81 -13.64 3.24
C ILE A 77 -35.77 -12.73 4.46
N ASP A 78 -34.76 -12.87 5.33
CA ASP A 78 -34.50 -11.90 6.38
C ASP A 78 -33.91 -10.62 5.76
N TRP A 79 -34.81 -9.83 5.18
CA TRP A 79 -34.51 -8.55 4.56
C TRP A 79 -33.88 -7.59 5.55
N LYS A 80 -34.27 -7.68 6.84
CA LYS A 80 -33.76 -6.79 7.87
C LYS A 80 -32.29 -7.06 8.13
N ALA A 81 -31.90 -8.30 8.41
CA ALA A 81 -30.51 -8.65 8.69
C ALA A 81 -29.58 -8.33 7.51
N TYR A 82 -30.05 -8.54 6.27
CA TYR A 82 -29.24 -8.21 5.10
C TYR A 82 -29.13 -6.70 4.86
N LEU A 83 -30.22 -5.94 5.01
CA LEU A 83 -30.17 -4.47 4.92
C LEU A 83 -29.25 -3.89 6.00
N ASP A 84 -29.31 -4.42 7.23
CA ASP A 84 -28.43 -4.03 8.32
C ASP A 84 -26.96 -4.33 8.00
N PHE A 85 -26.66 -5.49 7.39
CA PHE A 85 -25.33 -5.85 6.92
C PHE A 85 -24.82 -4.87 5.85
N GLU A 86 -25.63 -4.58 4.83
CA GLU A 86 -25.22 -3.66 3.75
C GLU A 86 -25.05 -2.23 4.26
N LEU A 87 -25.94 -1.76 5.14
CA LEU A 87 -25.82 -0.44 5.78
C LEU A 87 -24.53 -0.34 6.59
N THR A 88 -24.12 -1.43 7.25
CA THR A 88 -22.85 -1.49 7.97
C THR A 88 -21.67 -1.39 7.01
N ALA A 89 -21.67 -2.16 5.92
CA ALA A 89 -20.62 -2.10 4.90
C ALA A 89 -20.51 -0.71 4.25
N ILE A 90 -21.64 -0.06 3.96
CA ILE A 90 -21.68 1.32 3.45
C ILE A 90 -21.10 2.29 4.48
N ALA A 91 -21.44 2.13 5.77
CA ALA A 91 -20.91 2.99 6.82
C ALA A 91 -19.39 2.85 6.97
N GLU A 92 -18.86 1.63 6.84
CA GLU A 92 -17.41 1.37 6.84
C GLU A 92 -16.73 1.99 5.63
N GLU A 93 -17.28 1.81 4.43
CA GLU A 93 -16.73 2.42 3.22
C GLU A 93 -16.77 3.96 3.28
N ARG A 94 -17.84 4.54 3.85
CA ARG A 94 -17.90 5.98 4.10
C ARG A 94 -16.81 6.44 5.06
N ARG A 95 -16.56 5.73 6.16
CA ARG A 95 -15.45 6.07 7.07
C ARG A 95 -14.11 6.05 6.36
N ARG A 96 -13.86 5.01 5.55
CA ARG A 96 -12.63 4.88 4.76
C ARG A 96 -12.47 6.04 3.78
N LEU A 97 -13.54 6.43 3.09
CA LEU A 97 -13.54 7.57 2.19
C LEU A 97 -13.35 8.90 2.94
N ASP A 98 -13.99 9.09 4.09
CA ASP A 98 -13.83 10.29 4.93
C ASP A 98 -12.40 10.42 5.46
N GLU A 99 -11.76 9.31 5.84
CA GLU A 99 -10.35 9.26 6.24
C GLU A 99 -9.43 9.64 5.07
N MET A 100 -9.64 9.04 3.89
CA MET A 100 -8.90 9.37 2.68
C MET A 100 -9.05 10.85 2.31
N GLU A 101 -10.27 11.39 2.39
CA GLU A 101 -10.54 12.80 2.12
C GLU A 101 -9.78 13.71 3.10
N LYS A 102 -9.84 13.43 4.41
CA LYS A 102 -9.10 14.21 5.42
C LYS A 102 -7.61 14.21 5.14
N LEU A 103 -7.04 13.05 4.78
CA LEU A 103 -5.62 12.94 4.48
C LEU A 103 -5.26 13.79 3.25
N LEU A 104 -6.03 13.71 2.17
CA LEU A 104 -5.83 14.55 0.98
C LEU A 104 -5.96 16.05 1.29
N GLN A 105 -6.89 16.44 2.18
CA GLN A 105 -7.04 17.82 2.62
C GLN A 105 -5.82 18.29 3.42
N ILE A 106 -5.30 17.46 4.34
CA ILE A 106 -4.07 17.75 5.08
C ILE A 106 -2.90 17.93 4.11
N THR A 107 -2.76 17.05 3.10
CA THR A 107 -1.71 17.19 2.09
C THR A 107 -1.82 18.50 1.35
N ARG A 108 -3.03 18.83 0.86
CA ARG A 108 -3.28 20.09 0.16
C ARG A 108 -2.88 21.29 1.01
N HIS A 109 -3.22 21.29 2.29
CA HIS A 109 -2.88 22.40 3.20
C HIS A 109 -1.38 22.45 3.51
N ALA A 110 -0.70 21.31 3.69
CA ALA A 110 0.75 21.26 3.84
C ALA A 110 1.47 21.86 2.62
N PHE A 111 0.91 21.69 1.43
CA PHE A 111 1.42 22.26 0.19
C PHE A 111 1.14 23.76 0.04
N GLU A 112 -0.06 24.22 0.42
CA GLU A 112 -0.42 25.65 0.43
C GLU A 112 0.46 26.49 1.38
N MET A 113 0.97 25.88 2.47
CA MET A 113 1.77 26.58 3.49
C MET A 113 3.27 26.69 3.18
N LYS A 114 3.84 25.82 2.32
CA LYS A 114 5.30 25.73 2.13
C LYS A 114 5.84 26.29 0.80
N GLY A 115 4.99 26.51 -0.21
CA GLY A 115 5.50 26.76 -1.58
C GLY A 115 6.23 25.54 -2.16
N ASP A 116 6.70 25.64 -3.42
CA ASP A 116 7.31 24.60 -4.28
C ASP A 116 7.30 23.19 -3.69
N VAL A 117 6.22 22.47 -4.01
CA VAL A 117 6.05 21.05 -3.74
C VAL A 117 6.20 20.35 -5.07
N GLU A 118 7.24 19.51 -5.18
CA GLU A 118 7.48 18.74 -6.38
C GLU A 118 6.51 17.56 -6.47
N SER A 119 6.20 17.11 -7.69
CA SER A 119 5.23 16.02 -7.91
C SER A 119 5.63 14.70 -7.22
N GLU A 120 6.93 14.49 -6.98
CA GLU A 120 7.45 13.37 -6.20
C GLU A 120 6.93 13.37 -4.75
N ASP A 121 6.81 14.54 -4.12
CA ASP A 121 6.34 14.70 -2.73
C ASP A 121 4.85 14.37 -2.58
N ILE A 122 4.07 14.58 -3.65
CA ILE A 122 2.64 14.23 -3.73
C ILE A 122 2.48 12.71 -3.81
N PHE A 123 3.25 12.08 -4.69
CA PHE A 123 3.21 10.63 -4.89
C PHE A 123 3.66 9.87 -3.64
N LEU A 124 4.66 10.43 -2.96
CA LEU A 124 5.18 10.02 -1.65
C LEU A 124 4.10 9.93 -0.57
N PHE A 125 3.35 11.01 -0.38
CA PHE A 125 2.32 11.06 0.64
C PHE A 125 1.17 10.12 0.29
N ILE A 126 0.69 10.11 -0.96
CA ILE A 126 -0.40 9.21 -1.38
C ILE A 126 -0.03 7.73 -1.15
N ARG A 127 1.22 7.35 -1.43
CA ARG A 127 1.70 5.99 -1.16
C ARG A 127 1.75 5.70 0.34
N SER A 128 2.16 6.64 1.19
CA SER A 128 2.18 6.44 2.64
C SER A 128 0.79 6.24 3.25
N LEU A 129 -0.27 6.77 2.60
CA LEU A 129 -1.66 6.50 2.97
C LEU A 129 -2.21 5.15 2.48
N SER A 130 -1.55 4.54 1.48
CA SER A 130 -2.09 3.41 0.71
C SER A 130 -1.46 2.07 1.04
N VAL A 131 -0.41 2.01 1.87
CA VAL A 131 0.22 0.74 2.28
C VAL A 131 -0.57 0.15 3.44
N PRO A 132 -1.25 -0.99 3.28
CA PRO A 132 -1.87 -1.69 4.40
C PRO A 132 -0.79 -2.14 5.37
N SER A 133 -0.96 -1.82 6.66
CA SER A 133 -0.04 -2.19 7.74
C SER A 133 0.22 -3.71 7.84
N GLU A 134 -0.71 -4.54 7.35
CA GLU A 134 -0.63 -6.01 7.40
C GLU A 134 0.58 -6.62 6.68
N GLY A 135 0.99 -6.04 5.54
CA GLY A 135 2.15 -6.54 4.77
C GLY A 135 3.48 -6.24 5.46
N ARG A 136 3.56 -5.12 6.17
CA ARG A 136 4.77 -4.70 6.92
C ARG A 136 4.95 -5.56 8.16
N GLU A 137 3.90 -5.83 8.92
CA GLU A 137 3.99 -6.66 10.12
C GLU A 137 4.40 -8.11 9.82
N THR A 138 3.84 -8.70 8.76
CA THR A 138 4.19 -10.05 8.33
C THR A 138 5.63 -10.14 7.81
N PHE A 139 6.08 -9.17 7.02
CA PHE A 139 7.48 -9.06 6.59
C PHE A 139 8.44 -8.97 7.78
N LEU A 140 8.13 -8.12 8.77
CA LEU A 140 8.98 -7.96 9.95
C LEU A 140 9.07 -9.25 10.77
N ALA A 141 7.93 -9.90 11.03
CA ALA A 141 7.86 -11.13 11.82
C ALA A 141 8.57 -12.33 11.16
N GLN A 142 8.63 -12.37 9.82
CA GLN A 142 9.28 -13.46 9.08
C GLN A 142 10.79 -13.31 8.99
N ASN A 143 11.30 -12.08 8.98
CA ASN A 143 12.70 -11.81 8.65
C ASN A 143 13.54 -11.32 9.84
N PHE A 144 12.91 -10.86 10.93
CA PHE A 144 13.61 -10.23 12.06
C PHE A 144 13.17 -10.81 13.41
N THR A 145 14.09 -10.80 14.36
CA THR A 145 13.87 -11.13 15.77
C THR A 145 13.11 -10.01 16.49
N GLU A 146 12.50 -10.30 17.64
CA GLU A 146 11.76 -9.28 18.42
C GLU A 146 12.63 -8.05 18.78
N LYS A 147 13.92 -8.28 19.07
CA LYS A 147 14.88 -7.21 19.35
C LYS A 147 15.10 -6.32 18.12
N GLU A 148 15.36 -6.92 16.96
CA GLU A 148 15.57 -6.21 15.68
C GLU A 148 14.30 -5.46 15.24
N ILE A 149 13.12 -6.08 15.39
CA ILE A 149 11.82 -5.46 15.06
C ILE A 149 11.62 -4.18 15.88
N THR A 150 12.02 -4.17 17.14
CA THR A 150 11.90 -2.98 18.00
C THR A 150 12.74 -1.82 17.47
N ILE A 151 13.93 -2.10 16.94
CA ILE A 151 14.80 -1.10 16.30
C ILE A 151 14.19 -0.64 14.98
N ILE A 152 13.76 -1.58 14.11
CA ILE A 152 13.20 -1.28 12.79
C ILE A 152 11.90 -0.46 12.89
N LYS A 153 11.05 -0.74 13.87
CA LYS A 153 9.82 0.03 14.11
C LYS A 153 10.08 1.48 14.54
N ASN A 154 11.28 1.77 15.07
CA ASN A 154 11.69 3.12 15.46
C ASN A 154 12.42 3.88 14.33
N LEU A 155 12.68 3.23 13.19
CA LEU A 155 13.19 3.91 12.01
C LEU A 155 12.15 4.91 11.49
N PRO A 156 12.58 6.00 10.83
CA PRO A 156 11.66 6.96 10.23
C PRO A 156 10.71 6.25 9.26
N ASP A 157 9.42 6.34 9.56
CA ASP A 157 8.36 5.78 8.74
C ASP A 157 7.67 6.95 8.03
N LEU A 158 7.74 6.98 6.70
CA LEU A 158 7.14 8.04 5.87
C LEU A 158 5.61 8.09 5.99
N SER A 159 4.97 7.10 6.64
CA SER A 159 3.55 7.13 7.01
C SER A 159 3.24 7.80 8.35
N ALA A 160 4.27 8.10 9.16
CA ALA A 160 4.14 8.73 10.47
C ALA A 160 4.56 10.21 10.44
N ASP A 161 4.05 11.01 11.39
CA ASP A 161 4.47 12.39 11.64
C ASP A 161 5.83 12.40 12.39
N ASP A 162 6.90 12.08 11.66
CA ASP A 162 8.27 12.04 12.17
C ASP A 162 9.12 13.14 11.53
N PRO A 163 9.71 14.07 12.31
CA PRO A 163 10.58 15.12 11.76
C PRO A 163 11.82 14.58 11.01
N ARG A 164 12.24 13.33 11.29
CA ARG A 164 13.36 12.66 10.60
C ARG A 164 13.03 12.31 9.15
N ASN A 165 11.74 12.17 8.81
CA ASN A 165 11.30 11.84 7.45
C ASN A 165 11.75 12.87 6.41
N MET A 166 11.71 14.15 6.76
CA MET A 166 12.16 15.22 5.87
C MET A 166 13.67 15.21 5.66
N ALA A 167 14.44 14.94 6.72
CA ALA A 167 15.90 14.84 6.64
C ALA A 167 16.31 13.66 5.74
N TRP A 168 15.63 12.52 5.89
CA TRP A 168 15.81 11.35 5.04
C TRP A 168 15.47 11.63 3.57
N ALA A 169 14.28 12.17 3.30
CA ALA A 169 13.83 12.46 1.94
C ALA A 169 14.78 13.44 1.22
N LYS A 170 15.27 14.45 1.94
CA LYS A 170 16.27 15.40 1.42
C LYS A 170 17.59 14.70 1.08
N LEU A 171 18.09 13.83 1.95
CA LEU A 171 19.32 13.06 1.70
C LEU A 171 19.19 12.18 0.46
N ILE A 172 18.10 11.42 0.35
CA ILE A 172 17.88 10.53 -0.80
C ILE A 172 17.73 11.32 -2.11
N ARG A 173 17.11 12.50 -2.07
CA ARG A 173 17.08 13.40 -3.24
C ARG A 173 18.49 13.86 -3.63
N GLU A 174 19.30 14.30 -2.67
CA GLU A 174 20.69 14.71 -2.94
C GLU A 174 21.50 13.56 -3.57
N VAL A 175 21.30 12.32 -3.11
CA VAL A 175 21.89 11.13 -3.74
C VAL A 175 21.40 10.96 -5.19
N LYS A 176 20.09 11.08 -5.43
CA LYS A 176 19.50 10.97 -6.78
C LYS A 176 20.06 12.00 -7.76
N GLU A 177 20.26 13.24 -7.30
CA GLU A 177 20.84 14.31 -8.12
C GLU A 177 22.30 14.02 -8.53
N HIS A 178 23.03 13.25 -7.70
CA HIS A 178 24.47 12.98 -7.87
C HIS A 178 24.78 11.53 -8.27
N LEU A 179 23.81 10.76 -8.79
CA LEU A 179 24.04 9.36 -9.22
C LEU A 179 25.17 9.18 -10.24
N HIS A 180 25.47 10.24 -11.00
CA HIS A 180 26.49 10.26 -12.03
C HIS A 180 27.90 10.59 -11.50
N GLU A 181 28.02 11.09 -10.26
CA GLU A 181 29.29 11.44 -9.66
C GLU A 181 30.14 10.17 -9.35
N PRO A 182 31.48 10.23 -9.51
CA PRO A 182 32.33 9.11 -9.16
C PRO A 182 32.44 8.96 -7.63
N PRO A 183 32.61 7.73 -7.11
CA PRO A 183 32.66 7.48 -5.66
C PRO A 183 33.69 8.32 -4.92
N SER A 184 34.84 8.59 -5.52
CA SER A 184 35.91 9.40 -4.92
C SER A 184 35.65 10.92 -4.94
N SER A 185 34.53 11.39 -5.47
CA SER A 185 34.23 12.83 -5.52
C SER A 185 33.96 13.39 -4.12
N ALA A 186 34.25 14.67 -3.90
CA ALA A 186 34.00 15.31 -2.60
C ALA A 186 32.52 15.22 -2.19
N VAL A 187 31.60 15.34 -3.16
CA VAL A 187 30.15 15.26 -2.92
C VAL A 187 29.74 13.82 -2.56
N SER A 188 30.23 12.82 -3.30
CA SER A 188 29.97 11.41 -2.99
C SER A 188 30.50 11.02 -1.60
N GLN A 189 31.65 11.56 -1.19
CA GLN A 189 32.23 11.30 0.12
C GLN A 189 31.47 11.98 1.26
N GLU A 190 30.98 13.20 1.05
CA GLU A 190 30.10 13.87 2.01
C GLU A 190 28.77 13.10 2.18
N LEU A 191 28.18 12.64 1.08
CA LEU A 191 26.97 11.83 1.10
C LEU A 191 27.20 10.49 1.78
N ALA A 192 28.30 9.79 1.47
CA ALA A 192 28.66 8.52 2.10
C ALA A 192 28.83 8.67 3.62
N ALA A 193 29.56 9.69 4.08
CA ALA A 193 29.74 9.97 5.50
C ALA A 193 28.41 10.17 6.23
N ARG A 194 27.50 10.97 5.66
CA ARG A 194 26.17 11.23 6.22
C ARG A 194 25.30 9.98 6.24
N ILE A 195 25.34 9.16 5.18
CA ILE A 195 24.60 7.90 5.10
C ILE A 195 25.07 6.93 6.18
N VAL A 196 26.39 6.77 6.34
CA VAL A 196 26.98 5.90 7.37
C VAL A 196 26.63 6.40 8.77
N GLU A 197 26.73 7.71 9.04
CA GLU A 197 26.40 8.27 10.34
C GLU A 197 24.92 8.05 10.70
N ILE A 198 24.02 8.33 9.75
CA ILE A 198 22.58 8.16 9.94
C ILE A 198 22.19 6.69 10.11
N SER A 199 22.76 5.78 9.31
CA SER A 199 22.48 4.36 9.44
C SER A 199 22.95 3.82 10.79
N MET A 200 24.14 4.20 11.24
CA MET A 200 24.67 3.82 12.55
C MET A 200 23.82 4.36 13.70
N ASP A 201 23.37 5.62 13.63
CA ASP A 201 22.53 6.20 14.67
C ASP A 201 21.16 5.49 14.74
N TRP A 202 20.47 5.36 13.60
CA TRP A 202 19.11 4.84 13.57
C TRP A 202 19.02 3.35 13.90
N PHE A 203 20.03 2.57 13.53
CA PHE A 203 20.11 1.15 13.85
C PHE A 203 20.82 0.86 15.18
N GLN A 204 21.04 1.89 16.02
CA GLN A 204 21.71 1.75 17.32
C GLN A 204 23.09 1.08 17.22
N ARG A 205 23.80 1.34 16.12
CA ARG A 205 25.13 0.82 15.79
C ARG A 205 25.17 -0.70 15.61
N ASP A 206 24.03 -1.32 15.29
CA ASP A 206 23.93 -2.74 14.96
C ASP A 206 24.24 -2.96 13.47
N GLU A 207 25.51 -3.15 13.15
CA GLU A 207 26.02 -3.27 11.77
C GLU A 207 25.43 -4.48 11.03
N GLU A 208 25.29 -5.62 11.73
CA GLU A 208 24.68 -6.84 11.19
C GLU A 208 23.22 -6.58 10.78
N LEU A 209 22.49 -5.82 11.61
CA LEU A 209 21.11 -5.46 11.30
C LEU A 209 21.00 -4.48 10.12
N ILE A 210 21.94 -3.52 10.00
CA ILE A 210 22.00 -2.60 8.85
C ILE A 210 22.14 -3.41 7.55
N GLU A 211 23.13 -4.31 7.48
CA GLU A 211 23.41 -5.12 6.29
C GLU A 211 22.22 -6.03 5.95
N LYS A 212 21.65 -6.69 6.96
CA LYS A 212 20.47 -7.55 6.82
C LYS A 212 19.27 -6.76 6.30
N TYR A 213 18.98 -5.60 6.87
CA TYR A 213 17.88 -4.75 6.44
C TYR A 213 18.09 -4.27 5.00
N TRP A 214 19.28 -3.77 4.69
CA TRP A 214 19.67 -3.29 3.36
C TRP A 214 19.47 -4.36 2.28
N THR A 215 19.88 -5.60 2.56
CA THR A 215 19.73 -6.72 1.63
C THR A 215 18.26 -7.06 1.35
N LEU A 216 17.41 -7.04 2.39
CA LEU A 216 15.99 -7.43 2.26
C LEU A 216 15.14 -6.38 1.52
N ILE A 217 15.48 -5.09 1.68
CA ILE A 217 14.75 -4.00 1.03
C ILE A 217 15.19 -3.77 -0.42
N ARG A 218 16.29 -4.39 -0.87
CA ARG A 218 16.76 -4.25 -2.26
C ARG A 218 15.68 -4.74 -3.25
N PRO A 219 15.24 -3.90 -4.19
CA PRO A 219 14.37 -4.31 -5.28
C PRO A 219 15.18 -4.99 -6.40
N GLU A 220 14.58 -5.90 -7.16
CA GLU A 220 15.21 -6.35 -8.41
C GLU A 220 15.18 -5.24 -9.47
N LYS A 221 16.04 -5.35 -10.49
CA LYS A 221 16.13 -4.31 -11.52
C LYS A 221 14.83 -4.22 -12.32
N GLY A 222 14.15 -3.09 -12.21
CA GLY A 222 12.84 -2.85 -12.83
C GLY A 222 11.65 -3.13 -11.91
N GLU A 223 11.87 -3.60 -10.69
CA GLU A 223 10.85 -3.63 -9.64
C GLU A 223 10.68 -2.27 -8.97
N GLU A 224 9.50 -2.05 -8.38
CA GLU A 224 9.27 -0.88 -7.55
C GLU A 224 10.09 -0.96 -6.25
N ALA A 225 10.65 0.18 -5.84
CA ALA A 225 11.38 0.29 -4.58
C ALA A 225 10.51 -0.15 -3.39
N LYS A 226 11.03 -1.04 -2.53
CA LYS A 226 10.33 -1.49 -1.31
C LYS A 226 10.30 -0.41 -0.23
N VAL A 227 11.39 0.36 -0.13
CA VAL A 227 11.52 1.57 0.69
C VAL A 227 11.62 2.76 -0.24
N TYR A 228 10.96 3.87 0.11
CA TYR A 228 10.95 5.05 -0.75
C TYR A 228 12.35 5.54 -1.11
N GLY A 229 12.52 5.87 -2.39
CA GLY A 229 13.76 6.44 -2.92
C GLY A 229 14.94 5.46 -2.97
N MET A 230 14.75 4.23 -2.49
CA MET A 230 15.69 3.11 -2.58
C MET A 230 15.35 2.22 -3.77
N ASP A 231 15.35 2.82 -4.96
CA ASP A 231 15.34 2.04 -6.21
C ASP A 231 16.71 1.39 -6.44
N ALA A 232 16.78 0.44 -7.37
CA ALA A 232 18.00 -0.34 -7.61
C ALA A 232 19.20 0.56 -7.96
N ASP A 233 18.99 1.61 -8.77
CA ASP A 233 20.07 2.49 -9.21
C ASP A 233 20.59 3.36 -8.04
N VAL A 234 19.71 3.84 -7.16
CA VAL A 234 20.12 4.55 -5.94
C VAL A 234 20.88 3.63 -4.99
N MET A 235 20.38 2.43 -4.72
CA MET A 235 21.05 1.51 -3.81
C MET A 235 22.43 1.11 -4.33
N ASP A 236 22.56 0.82 -5.62
CA ASP A 236 23.85 0.50 -6.26
C ASP A 236 24.82 1.69 -6.19
N HIS A 237 24.34 2.93 -6.33
CA HIS A 237 25.17 4.12 -6.15
C HIS A 237 25.60 4.29 -4.69
N ILE A 238 24.69 4.09 -3.73
CA ILE A 238 25.00 4.17 -2.29
C ILE A 238 26.07 3.14 -1.91
N ASP A 239 25.94 1.88 -2.36
CA ASP A 239 26.97 0.85 -2.12
C ASP A 239 28.34 1.35 -2.60
N ARG A 240 28.42 1.84 -3.83
CA ARG A 240 29.69 2.30 -4.42
C ARG A 240 30.35 3.44 -3.64
N ILE A 241 29.57 4.43 -3.19
CA ILE A 241 30.13 5.59 -2.46
C ILE A 241 30.48 5.23 -1.01
N VAL A 242 29.70 4.36 -0.37
CA VAL A 242 29.91 3.91 1.01
C VAL A 242 31.09 2.95 1.09
N ASP A 243 31.18 1.96 0.18
CA ASP A 243 32.31 1.02 0.11
C ASP A 243 33.62 1.79 -0.04
N TRP A 244 33.68 2.75 -0.98
CA TRP A 244 34.87 3.58 -1.16
C TRP A 244 35.20 4.38 0.11
N TYR A 245 34.19 4.99 0.74
CA TYR A 245 34.38 5.80 1.96
C TYR A 245 34.93 4.96 3.12
N LEU A 246 34.40 3.76 3.32
CA LEU A 246 34.86 2.86 4.39
C LEU A 246 36.27 2.33 4.11
N GLU A 247 36.59 1.97 2.86
CA GLU A 247 37.95 1.54 2.47
C GLU A 247 39.00 2.64 2.71
N HIS A 248 38.66 3.91 2.47
CA HIS A 248 39.59 5.04 2.57
C HIS A 248 39.54 5.78 3.92
N LEU A 249 38.63 5.39 4.83
CA LEU A 249 38.57 5.85 6.21
C LEU A 249 39.75 5.30 7.04
N GLU A 250 40.16 4.06 6.78
CA GLU A 250 41.26 3.39 7.48
C GLU A 250 42.63 4.01 7.15
N GLU A 251 42.81 4.60 5.96
CA GLU A 251 44.07 5.23 5.55
C GLU A 251 44.36 6.55 6.27
N VAL A 252 43.33 7.28 6.71
CA VAL A 252 43.48 8.59 7.39
C VAL A 252 43.72 8.42 8.90
N GLY A 253 43.28 7.31 9.51
CA GLY A 253 43.45 7.02 10.93
C GLY A 253 44.84 6.51 11.36
N GLY A 254 45.70 6.13 10.40
CA GLY A 254 46.97 5.45 10.66
C GLY A 254 48.20 6.33 10.91
N ASN A 255 48.11 7.66 10.76
CA ASN A 255 49.28 8.55 10.80
C ASN A 255 49.36 9.47 12.04
N GLY A 256 48.90 8.97 13.19
CA GLY A 256 48.88 9.68 14.48
C GLY A 256 49.79 9.10 15.57
N SER A 257 50.84 8.37 15.22
CA SER A 257 51.81 7.84 16.22
C SER A 257 53.24 7.86 15.69
N GLN A 258 53.81 9.06 15.60
CA GLN A 258 55.23 9.33 15.84
C GLN A 258 55.42 10.85 15.93
N ILE A 259 56.37 11.30 16.77
CA ILE A 259 56.65 12.69 17.18
C ILE A 259 55.80 13.08 18.42
N SER A 260 56.20 12.81 19.67
CA SER A 260 57.38 13.41 20.30
C SER A 260 57.71 12.70 21.62
N SER A 261 58.82 11.96 21.64
CA SER A 261 59.52 11.59 22.86
C SER A 261 61.01 11.73 22.60
N GLN A 262 61.56 12.94 22.84
CA GLN A 262 62.89 13.15 23.43
C GLN A 262 63.26 14.63 23.54
N THR A 263 64.02 14.90 24.60
CA THR A 263 64.74 16.13 24.99
C THR A 263 63.86 17.19 25.66
N GLY A 264 64.15 17.69 26.86
CA GLY A 264 65.23 17.44 27.79
C GLY A 264 65.12 18.44 28.95
N SER A 265 65.24 17.90 30.16
CA SER A 265 65.72 18.56 31.39
C SER A 265 66.67 19.75 31.14
N THR A 266 66.41 20.91 31.76
CA THR A 266 67.36 21.60 32.66
C THR A 266 66.72 22.79 33.40
N ASP A 267 67.18 22.94 34.63
CA ASP A 267 66.94 23.96 35.65
C ASP A 267 66.97 25.43 35.17
N GLU A 268 66.13 26.28 35.76
CA GLU A 268 66.51 27.42 36.62
C GLU A 268 65.30 27.97 37.38
#